data_AF-A0A849Z4E4-F1
#
_entry.id   AF-A0A849Z4E4-F1
#
_cell.length_a   1.000
_cell.length_b   1.000
_cell.length_c   1.000
_cell.angle_alpha   90.00
_cell.angle_beta   90.00
_cell.angle_gamma   90.00
#
_symmetry.space_group_name_H-M   'P 1'
#
loop_
_entity.id
_entity.type
_entity.pdbx_description
1 polymer ?
#
loop_
_entity_poly.entity_id
_entity_poly.type
_entity_poly.pdbx_seq_one_letter_code
_entity_poly.pdbx_strand_id
1 'polypeptide(L)'
;MSALYRDELAPLRSQLDALRAEAEALDARLGQADELKKRRAEVAAEASELEKRMRNLHTQSTLDGLRIASPCNASWDEMVGDERVRFCGSCTKNVYNVAGMTRDEANVLFRENEGGRVCLRIFKRADGTVITADCPEGVKKKRIRRLAMVAGGLAASAAAAVAGFSHSRTMGDIAIAGGVQMPAPQPEVAAGGVEVTPHMMGEAPMPTMGTAEPVVKPVPPPVPPTARPIHSTGSR
;
A
#
# COMPACT_ATOMS: atom_id res chain seq x y z
N MET A 1 64.65 -20.10 -50.08
CA MET A 1 63.21 -19.99 -49.74
C MET A 1 62.94 -19.52 -48.30
N SER A 2 63.76 -19.87 -47.30
CA SER A 2 63.53 -19.48 -45.89
C SER A 2 63.80 -18.02 -45.55
N ALA A 3 64.65 -17.32 -46.30
CA ALA A 3 65.00 -15.92 -46.05
C ALA A 3 63.89 -14.93 -46.45
N LEU A 4 63.31 -15.10 -47.65
CA LEU A 4 62.22 -14.24 -48.16
C LEU A 4 60.94 -14.35 -47.32
N TYR A 5 60.59 -15.57 -46.87
CA TYR A 5 59.45 -15.79 -45.98
C TYR A 5 59.65 -15.17 -44.58
N ARG A 6 60.90 -15.16 -44.07
CA ARG A 6 61.22 -14.50 -42.79
C ARG A 6 61.07 -12.97 -42.89
N ASP A 7 61.40 -12.41 -44.04
CA ASP A 7 61.30 -10.97 -44.32
C ASP A 7 59.84 -10.49 -44.36
N GLU A 8 58.91 -11.30 -44.91
CA GLU A 8 57.47 -10.97 -44.94
C GLU A 8 56.77 -11.17 -43.58
N LEU A 9 57.28 -12.04 -42.70
CA LEU A 9 56.67 -12.30 -41.39
C LEU A 9 56.91 -11.20 -40.36
N ALA A 10 58.03 -10.48 -40.45
CA ALA A 10 58.38 -9.41 -39.52
C ALA A 10 57.35 -8.25 -39.50
N PRO A 11 56.92 -7.66 -40.64
CA PRO A 11 55.94 -6.59 -40.64
C PRO A 11 54.57 -7.08 -40.14
N LEU A 12 54.15 -8.30 -40.50
CA LEU A 12 52.89 -8.88 -40.05
C LEU A 12 52.85 -9.09 -38.53
N ARG A 13 53.96 -9.54 -37.92
CA ARG A 13 54.06 -9.65 -36.45
C ARG A 13 53.94 -8.28 -35.78
N SER A 14 54.66 -7.27 -36.30
CA SER A 14 54.58 -5.91 -35.78
C SER A 14 53.15 -5.34 -35.86
N GLN A 15 52.45 -5.60 -36.96
CA GLN A 15 51.04 -5.17 -37.11
C GLN A 15 50.12 -5.89 -36.13
N LEU A 16 50.29 -7.21 -35.94
CA LEU A 16 49.51 -7.98 -34.99
C LEU A 16 49.74 -7.49 -33.55
N ASP A 17 50.99 -7.21 -33.19
CA ASP A 17 51.35 -6.71 -31.85
C ASP A 17 50.76 -5.31 -31.62
N ALA A 18 50.75 -4.45 -32.64
CA ALA A 18 50.10 -3.14 -32.57
C ALA A 18 48.57 -3.26 -32.37
N LEU A 19 47.90 -4.14 -33.14
CA LEU A 19 46.47 -4.39 -33.01
C LEU A 19 46.10 -4.99 -31.65
N ARG A 20 46.93 -5.88 -31.11
CA ARG A 20 46.74 -6.42 -29.76
C ARG A 20 46.85 -5.34 -28.70
N ALA A 21 47.86 -4.47 -28.79
CA ALA A 21 48.01 -3.35 -27.87
C ALA A 21 46.82 -2.37 -27.95
N GLU A 22 46.29 -2.13 -29.16
CA GLU A 22 45.09 -1.32 -29.33
C GLU A 22 43.85 -1.98 -28.71
N ALA A 23 43.66 -3.28 -28.90
CA ALA A 23 42.57 -4.03 -28.29
C ALA A 23 42.64 -3.95 -26.75
N GLU A 24 43.81 -4.17 -26.16
CA GLU A 24 44.02 -4.05 -24.71
C GLU A 24 43.69 -2.63 -24.19
N ALA A 25 44.05 -1.59 -24.94
CA ALA A 25 43.72 -0.21 -24.59
C ALA A 25 42.20 0.07 -24.67
N LEU A 26 41.49 -0.52 -25.64
CA LEU A 26 40.04 -0.43 -25.76
C LEU A 26 39.34 -1.17 -24.63
N ASP A 27 39.79 -2.37 -24.28
CA ASP A 27 39.25 -3.16 -23.17
C ASP A 27 39.40 -2.40 -21.83
N ALA A 28 40.55 -1.75 -21.62
CA ALA A 28 40.74 -0.91 -20.44
C ALA A 28 39.75 0.27 -20.39
N ARG A 29 39.48 0.92 -21.53
CA ARG A 29 38.50 2.02 -21.62
C ARG A 29 37.06 1.52 -21.42
N LEU A 30 36.72 0.33 -21.93
CA LEU A 30 35.43 -0.30 -21.69
C LEU A 30 35.25 -0.62 -20.21
N GLY A 31 36.27 -1.16 -19.55
CA GLY A 31 36.28 -1.39 -18.11
C GLY A 31 36.04 -0.09 -17.31
N GLN A 32 36.68 1.01 -17.69
CA GLN A 32 36.42 2.33 -17.10
C GLN A 32 34.96 2.79 -17.33
N ALA A 33 34.43 2.60 -18.54
CA ALA A 33 33.05 2.97 -18.86
C ALA A 33 32.03 2.14 -18.06
N ASP A 34 32.30 0.86 -17.83
CA ASP A 34 31.42 -0.02 -17.06
C ASP A 34 31.42 0.34 -15.57
N GLU A 35 32.58 0.69 -15.00
CA GLU A 35 32.65 1.21 -13.63
C GLU A 35 31.86 2.53 -13.49
N LEU A 36 31.95 3.43 -14.47
CA LEU A 36 31.16 4.66 -14.48
C LEU A 36 29.65 4.39 -14.60
N LYS A 37 29.23 3.42 -15.42
CA LYS A 37 27.81 3.01 -15.50
C LYS A 37 27.32 2.46 -14.16
N LYS A 38 28.12 1.63 -13.50
CA LYS A 38 27.80 1.11 -12.16
C LYS A 38 27.67 2.24 -11.15
N ARG A 39 28.65 3.16 -11.11
CA ARG A 39 28.60 4.33 -10.22
C ARG A 39 27.37 5.20 -10.46
N ARG A 40 27.00 5.42 -11.74
CA ARG A 40 25.78 6.14 -12.10
C ARG A 40 24.53 5.43 -11.57
N ALA A 41 24.47 4.10 -11.65
CA ALA A 41 23.34 3.34 -11.13
C ALA A 41 23.23 3.45 -9.60
N GLU A 42 24.35 3.38 -8.87
CA GLU A 42 24.40 3.59 -7.42
C GLU A 42 23.89 4.99 -7.02
N VAL A 43 24.40 6.03 -7.69
CA VAL A 43 23.98 7.42 -7.43
C VAL A 43 22.50 7.61 -7.76
N ALA A 44 21.99 7.01 -8.84
CA ALA A 44 20.58 7.08 -9.18
C ALA A 44 19.69 6.40 -8.12
N ALA A 45 20.12 5.25 -7.58
CA ALA A 45 19.42 4.58 -6.49
C ALA A 45 19.39 5.46 -5.22
N GLU A 46 20.53 6.04 -4.83
CA GLU A 46 20.62 6.95 -3.68
C GLU A 46 19.72 8.18 -3.85
N ALA A 47 19.75 8.82 -5.02
CA ALA A 47 18.89 9.95 -5.35
C ALA A 47 17.41 9.59 -5.21
N SER A 48 17.00 8.43 -5.73
CA SER A 48 15.61 7.97 -5.64
C SER A 48 15.14 7.76 -4.20
N GLU A 49 16.05 7.33 -3.30
CA GLU A 49 15.74 7.11 -1.89
C GLU A 49 15.62 8.45 -1.14
N LEU A 50 16.52 9.38 -1.41
CA LEU A 50 16.44 10.74 -0.86
C LEU A 50 15.15 11.44 -1.31
N GLU A 51 14.77 11.32 -2.58
CA GLU A 51 13.51 11.86 -3.07
C GLU A 51 12.29 11.26 -2.35
N LYS A 52 12.26 9.93 -2.14
CA LYS A 52 11.20 9.28 -1.35
C LYS A 52 11.14 9.83 0.06
N ARG A 53 12.30 9.98 0.72
CA ARG A 53 12.39 10.52 2.08
C ARG A 53 11.89 11.96 2.14
N MET A 54 12.26 12.79 1.17
CA MET A 54 11.77 14.17 1.05
C MET A 54 10.26 14.22 0.85
N ARG A 55 9.71 13.39 -0.04
CA ARG A 55 8.25 13.28 -0.24
C ARG A 55 7.54 12.91 1.06
N ASN A 56 8.03 11.90 1.79
CA ASN A 56 7.44 11.48 3.06
C ASN A 56 7.49 12.58 4.13
N LEU A 57 8.61 13.30 4.25
CA LEU A 57 8.74 14.44 5.17
C LEU A 57 7.77 15.58 4.81
N HIS A 58 7.63 15.88 3.51
CA HIS A 58 6.70 16.90 3.04
C HIS A 58 5.25 16.52 3.34
N THR A 59 4.85 15.29 3.00
CA THR A 59 3.54 14.69 3.32
C THR A 59 3.22 14.76 4.82
N GLN A 60 4.21 14.54 5.69
CA GLN A 60 4.04 14.69 7.14
C GLN A 60 3.83 16.15 7.54
N SER A 61 4.71 17.05 7.08
CA SER A 61 4.68 18.48 7.40
C SER A 61 3.36 19.16 6.99
N THR A 62 2.89 18.90 5.76
CA THR A 62 1.67 19.52 5.23
C THR A 62 0.43 19.15 6.06
N LEU A 63 0.32 17.90 6.50
CA LEU A 63 -0.80 17.46 7.35
C LEU A 63 -0.67 17.93 8.79
N ASP A 64 0.53 17.87 9.37
CA ASP A 64 0.74 18.22 10.78
C ASP A 64 0.60 19.74 11.02
N GLY A 65 0.94 20.54 10.01
CA GLY A 65 0.74 21.99 9.98
C GLY A 65 -0.72 22.44 9.83
N LEU A 66 -1.66 21.52 9.56
CA LEU A 66 -3.05 21.88 9.29
C LEU A 66 -3.73 22.57 10.49
N ARG A 67 -4.39 23.69 10.23
CA ARG A 67 -5.20 24.45 11.20
C ARG A 67 -6.60 24.68 10.63
N ILE A 68 -7.62 24.41 11.44
CA ILE A 68 -9.01 24.75 11.08
C ILE A 68 -9.19 26.23 11.34
N ALA A 69 -9.25 27.03 10.27
CA ALA A 69 -9.42 28.49 10.36
C ALA A 69 -10.81 28.90 10.87
N SER A 70 -11.85 28.09 10.59
CA SER A 70 -13.23 28.36 11.00
C SER A 70 -13.88 27.08 11.53
N PRO A 71 -13.85 26.85 12.86
CA PRO A 71 -14.43 25.65 13.45
C PRO A 71 -15.96 25.63 13.30
N CYS A 72 -16.51 24.45 13.02
CA CYS A 72 -17.95 24.21 13.01
C CYS A 72 -18.33 23.46 14.29
N ASN A 73 -19.35 23.94 15.00
CA ASN A 73 -19.81 23.34 16.26
C ASN A 73 -20.92 22.28 16.07
N ALA A 74 -21.28 21.96 14.83
CA ALA A 74 -22.30 20.94 14.55
C ALA A 74 -21.82 19.55 14.95
N SER A 75 -22.75 18.74 15.49
CA SER A 75 -22.45 17.36 15.85
C SER A 75 -22.19 16.51 14.61
N TRP A 76 -21.12 15.71 14.65
CA TRP A 76 -20.81 14.74 13.59
C TRP A 76 -21.91 13.67 13.43
N ASP A 77 -22.54 13.30 14.54
CA ASP A 77 -23.54 12.23 14.59
C ASP A 77 -24.88 12.64 13.95
N GLU A 78 -25.14 13.95 13.85
CA GLU A 78 -26.32 14.51 13.19
C GLU A 78 -26.10 14.74 11.68
N MET A 79 -24.88 14.52 11.17
CA MET A 79 -24.55 14.69 9.76
C MET A 79 -24.92 13.43 8.95
N VAL A 80 -25.24 13.62 7.67
CA VAL A 80 -25.68 12.54 6.78
C VAL A 80 -24.51 12.07 5.91
N GLY A 81 -24.20 10.77 5.92
CA GLY A 81 -23.15 10.18 5.09
C GLY A 81 -22.55 8.93 5.72
N ASP A 82 -21.28 8.66 5.42
CA ASP A 82 -20.55 7.51 5.94
C ASP A 82 -19.49 7.91 6.98
N GLU A 83 -18.60 6.99 7.35
CA GLU A 83 -17.56 7.26 8.35
C GLU A 83 -16.37 8.08 7.81
N ARG A 84 -16.24 8.19 6.48
CA ARG A 84 -15.21 8.99 5.80
C ARG A 84 -15.70 10.39 5.47
N VAL A 85 -16.92 10.54 4.99
CA VAL A 85 -17.49 11.81 4.52
C VAL A 85 -18.94 11.93 4.95
N ARG A 86 -19.27 13.06 5.59
CA ARG A 86 -20.65 13.43 5.88
C ARG A 86 -20.97 14.84 5.44
N PHE A 87 -22.20 15.06 5.00
CA PHE A 87 -22.72 16.37 4.68
C PHE A 87 -23.24 17.05 5.95
N CYS A 88 -22.71 18.24 6.24
CA CYS A 88 -23.17 19.04 7.36
C CYS A 88 -24.24 20.03 6.91
N GLY A 89 -25.45 19.91 7.47
CA GLY A 89 -26.56 20.81 7.15
C GLY A 89 -26.35 22.26 7.59
N SER A 90 -25.55 22.52 8.64
CA SER A 90 -25.37 23.88 9.17
C SER A 90 -24.39 24.72 8.35
N CYS A 91 -23.31 24.12 7.85
CA CYS A 91 -22.33 24.81 7.01
C CYS A 91 -22.42 24.47 5.52
N THR A 92 -23.41 23.63 5.15
CA THR A 92 -23.74 23.20 3.79
C THR A 92 -22.53 22.70 3.00
N LYS A 93 -21.64 21.95 3.67
CA LYS A 93 -20.40 21.40 3.10
C LYS A 93 -20.20 19.95 3.51
N ASN A 94 -19.45 19.22 2.70
CA ASN A 94 -18.92 17.92 3.04
C ASN A 94 -17.79 18.06 4.07
N VAL A 95 -17.92 17.35 5.18
CA VAL A 95 -16.92 17.25 6.24
C VAL A 95 -16.23 15.91 6.10
N TYR A 96 -14.92 15.95 5.86
CA TYR A 96 -14.09 14.76 5.67
C TYR A 96 -13.42 14.37 6.98
N ASN A 97 -13.56 13.10 7.38
CA ASN A 97 -12.97 12.55 8.58
C ASN A 97 -11.57 12.00 8.31
N VAL A 98 -10.54 12.75 8.72
CA VAL A 98 -9.14 12.38 8.45
C VAL A 98 -8.71 11.13 9.23
N ALA A 99 -9.33 10.84 10.38
CA ALA A 99 -9.04 9.62 11.13
C ALA A 99 -9.48 8.33 10.40
N GLY A 100 -10.43 8.45 9.46
CA GLY A 100 -10.89 7.35 8.60
C GLY A 100 -10.11 7.21 7.28
N MET A 101 -9.11 8.06 7.05
CA MET A 101 -8.31 8.09 5.82
C MET A 101 -6.84 7.79 6.12
N THR A 102 -6.16 7.19 5.16
CA THR A 102 -4.70 7.11 5.18
C THR A 102 -4.10 8.49 4.95
N ARG A 103 -2.82 8.63 5.31
CA ARG A 103 -2.09 9.88 5.15
C ARG A 103 -2.01 10.32 3.68
N ASP A 104 -1.84 9.38 2.76
CA ASP A 104 -1.79 9.67 1.34
C ASP A 104 -3.16 10.08 0.79
N GLU A 105 -4.24 9.39 1.19
CA GLU A 105 -5.62 9.78 0.80
C GLU A 105 -5.97 11.18 1.27
N ALA A 106 -5.62 11.52 2.53
CA ALA A 106 -5.84 12.86 3.04
C ALA A 106 -5.08 13.90 2.21
N ASN A 107 -3.82 13.66 1.87
CA ASN A 107 -3.04 14.56 1.01
C ASN A 107 -3.59 14.68 -0.40
N VAL A 108 -4.08 13.59 -1.01
CA VAL A 108 -4.75 13.66 -2.32
C VAL A 108 -5.98 14.54 -2.23
N LEU A 109 -6.82 14.38 -1.19
CA LEU A 109 -7.96 15.26 -0.94
C LEU A 109 -7.54 16.73 -0.84
N PHE A 110 -6.43 17.03 -0.18
CA PHE A 110 -5.91 18.41 -0.10
C PHE A 110 -5.45 18.93 -1.45
N ARG A 111 -4.67 18.13 -2.20
CA ARG A 111 -4.13 18.50 -3.51
C ARG A 111 -5.23 18.72 -4.54
N GLU A 112 -6.24 17.86 -4.58
CA GLU A 112 -7.39 17.99 -5.48
C GLU A 112 -8.26 19.20 -5.15
N ASN A 113 -8.22 19.66 -3.91
CA ASN A 113 -8.95 20.83 -3.44
C ASN A 113 -8.02 22.03 -3.15
N GLU A 114 -6.82 22.08 -3.76
CA GLU A 114 -5.90 23.22 -3.66
C GLU A 114 -6.59 24.48 -4.23
N GLY A 115 -7.09 25.33 -3.32
CA GLY A 115 -7.87 26.54 -3.64
C GLY A 115 -9.34 26.50 -3.18
N GLY A 116 -9.83 25.34 -2.73
CA GLY A 116 -11.18 25.14 -2.17
C GLY A 116 -11.22 25.19 -0.65
N ARG A 117 -12.37 25.62 -0.09
CA ARG A 117 -12.64 25.55 1.36
C ARG A 117 -13.15 24.16 1.74
N VAL A 118 -12.24 23.23 2.06
CA VAL A 118 -12.59 21.88 2.54
C VAL A 118 -12.91 21.92 4.04
N CYS A 119 -14.00 21.26 4.45
CA CYS A 119 -14.30 21.05 5.87
C CYS A 119 -13.75 19.71 6.33
N LEU A 120 -13.02 19.72 7.45
CA LEU A 120 -12.28 18.56 7.93
C LEU A 120 -12.56 18.34 9.41
N ARG A 121 -12.68 17.07 9.78
CA ARG A 121 -12.61 16.61 11.15
C ARG A 121 -11.24 15.99 11.36
N ILE A 122 -10.41 16.66 12.17
CA ILE A 122 -9.05 16.22 12.49
C ILE A 122 -8.89 15.99 13.98
N PHE A 123 -8.10 14.99 14.33
CA PHE A 123 -7.64 14.75 15.68
C PHE A 123 -6.13 14.86 15.71
N LYS A 124 -5.57 15.56 16.70
CA LYS A 124 -4.13 15.67 16.89
C LYS A 124 -3.72 14.98 18.17
N ARG A 125 -2.56 14.32 18.15
CA ARG A 125 -1.92 13.83 19.38
C ARG A 125 -1.23 15.00 20.10
N ALA A 126 -0.80 14.77 21.34
CA ALA A 126 0.01 15.68 22.15
C ALA A 126 1.30 16.18 21.44
N ASP A 127 1.86 15.40 20.50
CA ASP A 127 3.02 15.79 19.68
C ASP A 127 2.65 16.71 18.50
N GLY A 128 1.36 17.01 18.30
CA GLY A 128 0.85 17.82 17.20
C GLY A 128 0.59 17.03 15.91
N THR A 129 0.91 15.74 15.86
CA THR A 129 0.70 14.90 14.67
C THR A 129 -0.78 14.59 14.46
N VAL A 130 -1.27 14.73 13.22
CA VAL A 130 -2.65 14.39 12.85
C VAL A 130 -2.83 12.87 12.85
N ILE A 131 -3.92 12.41 13.47
CA ILE A 131 -4.29 10.99 13.55
C ILE A 131 -4.96 10.59 12.24
N THR A 132 -4.35 9.63 11.54
CA THR A 132 -4.85 8.98 10.32
C THR A 132 -5.06 7.48 10.55
N ALA A 133 -5.73 6.79 9.62
CA ALA A 133 -6.01 5.35 9.71
C ALA A 133 -4.74 4.47 9.75
N ASP A 134 -3.68 4.92 9.08
CA ASP A 134 -2.36 4.28 8.99
C ASP A 134 -1.37 4.76 10.06
N CYS A 135 -1.83 5.53 11.06
CA CYS A 135 -0.96 6.11 12.08
C CYS A 135 -0.14 5.01 12.81
N PRO A 136 1.20 5.06 12.80
CA PRO A 136 2.06 3.95 13.24
C PRO A 136 1.82 3.56 14.70
N GLU A 137 1.56 4.53 15.59
CA GLU A 137 1.20 4.25 16.99
C GLU A 137 -0.18 3.59 17.13
N GLY A 138 -1.15 3.97 16.31
CA GLY A 138 -2.47 3.33 16.26
C GLY A 138 -2.39 1.89 15.76
N VAL A 139 -1.58 1.65 14.73
CA VAL A 139 -1.35 0.31 14.17
C VAL A 139 -0.60 -0.57 15.17
N LYS A 140 0.45 -0.06 15.85
CA LYS A 140 1.16 -0.77 16.93
C LYS A 140 0.21 -1.16 18.06
N LYS A 141 -0.57 -0.21 18.58
CA LYS A 141 -1.57 -0.49 19.64
C LYS A 141 -2.62 -1.51 19.20
N LYS A 142 -3.10 -1.43 17.96
CA LYS A 142 -4.05 -2.40 17.39
C LYS A 142 -3.43 -3.80 17.24
N ARG A 143 -2.17 -3.90 16.82
CA ARG A 143 -1.42 -5.17 16.75
C ARG A 143 -1.19 -5.77 18.14
N ILE A 144 -0.71 -4.98 19.09
CA ILE A 144 -0.50 -5.42 20.49
C ILE A 144 -1.82 -5.89 21.10
N ARG A 145 -2.91 -5.15 20.93
CA ARG A 145 -4.24 -5.53 21.43
C ARG A 145 -4.74 -6.83 20.82
N ARG A 146 -4.54 -7.04 19.51
CA ARG A 146 -4.88 -8.31 18.83
C ARG A 146 -4.03 -9.46 19.38
N LEU A 147 -2.73 -9.27 19.56
CA LEU A 147 -1.84 -10.29 20.11
C LEU A 147 -2.23 -10.67 21.55
N ALA A 148 -2.58 -9.67 22.37
CA ALA A 148 -3.05 -9.88 23.73
C ALA A 148 -4.40 -10.62 23.80
N MET A 149 -5.33 -10.35 22.87
CA MET A 149 -6.58 -11.12 22.78
C MET A 149 -6.33 -12.59 22.41
N VAL A 150 -5.43 -12.86 21.47
CA VAL A 150 -5.08 -14.24 21.07
C VAL A 150 -4.41 -14.98 22.23
N ALA A 151 -3.44 -14.34 22.89
CA ALA A 151 -2.77 -14.91 24.05
C ALA A 151 -3.74 -15.15 25.22
N GLY A 152 -4.65 -14.21 25.49
CA GLY A 152 -5.69 -14.36 26.50
C GLY A 152 -6.68 -15.50 26.18
N GLY A 153 -7.05 -15.65 24.91
CA GLY A 153 -7.91 -16.76 24.45
C GLY A 153 -7.24 -18.13 24.62
N LEU A 154 -5.95 -18.25 24.33
CA LEU A 154 -5.17 -19.48 24.53
C LEU A 154 -4.94 -19.80 26.02
N ALA A 155 -4.71 -18.79 26.86
CA ALA A 155 -4.58 -18.98 28.30
C ALA A 155 -5.91 -19.40 28.95
N ALA A 156 -7.03 -18.83 28.50
CA ALA A 156 -8.37 -19.19 28.97
C ALA A 156 -8.76 -20.62 28.56
N SER A 157 -8.42 -21.06 27.34
CA SER A 157 -8.67 -22.43 26.90
C SER A 157 -7.80 -23.47 27.62
N ALA A 158 -6.53 -23.14 27.91
CA ALA A 158 -5.67 -23.99 28.73
C ALA A 158 -6.14 -24.09 30.19
N ALA A 159 -6.59 -22.99 30.79
CA ALA A 159 -7.14 -22.99 32.16
C ALA A 159 -8.45 -23.80 32.26
N ALA A 160 -9.32 -23.72 31.24
CA ALA A 160 -10.53 -24.55 31.17
C ALA A 160 -10.20 -26.05 31.04
N ALA A 161 -9.16 -26.43 30.29
CA ALA A 161 -8.71 -27.81 30.19
C ALA A 161 -8.14 -28.36 31.52
N VAL A 162 -7.42 -27.53 32.28
CA VAL A 162 -6.90 -27.91 33.61
C VAL A 162 -8.01 -27.97 34.67
N ALA A 163 -8.97 -27.05 34.64
CA ALA A 163 -10.12 -27.06 35.57
C ALA A 163 -11.10 -28.22 35.28
N GLY A 164 -11.24 -28.63 34.01
CA GLY A 164 -12.01 -29.82 33.60
C GLY A 164 -11.37 -31.13 34.05
N PHE A 165 -10.04 -31.17 34.23
CA PHE A 165 -9.33 -32.36 34.71
C PHE A 165 -9.41 -32.54 36.24
N SER A 166 -9.57 -31.46 37.00
CA SER A 166 -9.61 -31.50 38.47
C SER A 166 -10.95 -31.97 39.06
N HIS A 167 -12.03 -32.06 38.26
CA HIS A 167 -13.32 -32.59 38.72
C HIS A 167 -13.46 -34.11 38.57
N SER A 168 -12.43 -34.83 38.11
CA SER A 168 -12.50 -36.29 37.88
C SER A 168 -11.60 -37.11 38.81
N ARG A 169 -11.31 -36.62 40.03
CA ARG A 169 -10.62 -37.41 41.07
C ARG A 169 -11.26 -37.28 42.45
N THR A 170 -12.46 -37.83 42.59
CA THR A 170 -12.94 -38.38 43.86
C THR A 170 -13.18 -39.87 43.65
N MET A 171 -12.36 -40.71 44.30
CA MET A 171 -12.65 -42.14 44.45
C MET A 171 -13.90 -42.32 45.31
N GLY A 172 -14.84 -43.14 44.85
CA GLY A 172 -15.98 -43.61 45.64
C GLY A 172 -17.19 -43.96 44.77
N ASP A 173 -17.43 -45.26 44.63
CA ASP A 173 -18.59 -45.94 44.02
C ASP A 173 -18.61 -46.13 42.49
N ILE A 174 -18.18 -47.34 42.09
CA ILE A 174 -18.60 -47.99 40.86
C ILE A 174 -20.00 -48.57 41.12
N ALA A 175 -21.04 -47.83 40.74
CA ALA A 175 -22.34 -48.40 40.48
C ALA A 175 -22.38 -48.83 39.00
N ILE A 176 -22.22 -50.14 38.73
CA ILE A 176 -22.65 -50.69 37.44
C ILE A 176 -24.17 -50.79 37.51
N ALA A 177 -24.84 -49.82 36.89
CA ALA A 177 -26.28 -49.88 36.65
C ALA A 177 -26.58 -49.53 35.19
N GLY A 178 -26.81 -50.58 34.41
CA GLY A 178 -27.82 -50.57 33.35
C GLY A 178 -27.45 -49.98 31.99
N GLY A 179 -27.27 -50.88 31.02
CA GLY A 179 -27.80 -50.70 29.66
C GLY A 179 -26.86 -50.07 28.63
N VAL A 180 -26.11 -50.92 27.94
CA VAL A 180 -25.63 -50.57 26.59
C VAL A 180 -26.85 -50.58 25.66
N GLN A 181 -27.41 -49.40 25.40
CA GLN A 181 -28.33 -49.22 24.28
C GLN A 181 -27.47 -49.13 23.01
N MET A 182 -27.43 -50.23 22.25
CA MET A 182 -26.92 -50.22 20.88
C MET A 182 -27.89 -49.40 19.99
N PRO A 183 -27.45 -48.34 19.30
CA PRO A 183 -28.25 -47.78 18.21
C PRO A 183 -28.23 -48.75 17.01
N ALA A 184 -29.43 -49.05 16.52
CA ALA A 184 -29.70 -49.94 15.39
C ALA A 184 -29.15 -49.42 14.05
N PRO A 185 -28.85 -50.31 13.08
CA PRO A 185 -28.31 -49.93 11.77
C PRO A 185 -29.41 -49.47 10.79
N GLN A 186 -29.11 -48.42 10.03
CA GLN A 186 -29.89 -47.88 8.91
C GLN A 186 -28.91 -47.27 7.89
N PRO A 187 -29.23 -47.20 6.58
CA PRO A 187 -28.75 -48.10 5.53
C PRO A 187 -27.63 -47.52 4.63
N GLU A 188 -26.94 -48.41 3.92
CA GLU A 188 -25.99 -48.12 2.84
C GLU A 188 -26.55 -47.13 1.80
N VAL A 189 -25.79 -46.06 1.55
CA VAL A 189 -25.84 -45.33 0.28
C VAL A 189 -24.47 -45.39 -0.37
N ALA A 190 -24.42 -46.26 -1.38
CA ALA A 190 -23.60 -46.31 -2.58
C ALA A 190 -22.28 -45.50 -2.61
N ALA A 191 -21.19 -46.23 -2.77
CA ALA A 191 -19.94 -45.76 -3.34
C ALA A 191 -20.18 -45.12 -4.72
N GLY A 192 -19.98 -43.80 -4.81
CA GLY A 192 -19.80 -43.07 -6.06
C GLY A 192 -18.33 -42.67 -6.19
N GLY A 193 -17.68 -43.13 -7.25
CA GLY A 193 -16.25 -42.99 -7.49
C GLY A 193 -15.77 -41.54 -7.47
N VAL A 194 -14.58 -41.33 -6.90
CA VAL A 194 -13.81 -40.11 -7.11
C VAL A 194 -13.24 -40.19 -8.51
N GLU A 195 -13.92 -39.55 -9.45
CA GLU A 195 -13.42 -39.30 -10.79
C GLU A 195 -12.29 -38.26 -10.68
N VAL A 196 -11.05 -38.73 -10.78
CA VAL A 196 -9.87 -37.87 -10.90
C VAL A 196 -9.91 -37.27 -12.30
N THR A 197 -10.42 -36.05 -12.40
CA THR A 197 -10.34 -35.27 -13.64
C THR A 197 -8.88 -34.86 -13.88
N PRO A 198 -8.27 -35.21 -15.02
CA PRO A 198 -6.98 -34.66 -15.39
C PRO A 198 -7.20 -33.19 -15.75
N HIS A 199 -6.56 -32.27 -15.03
CA HIS A 199 -6.40 -30.91 -15.52
C HIS A 199 -5.48 -30.94 -16.75
N MET A 200 -6.12 -30.90 -17.92
CA MET A 200 -5.49 -30.53 -19.18
C MET A 200 -4.90 -29.12 -19.03
N MET A 201 -3.64 -28.97 -19.44
CA MET A 201 -2.97 -27.68 -19.55
C MET A 201 -3.75 -26.79 -20.52
N GLY A 202 -4.45 -25.79 -19.98
CA GLY A 202 -5.08 -24.74 -20.76
C GLY A 202 -4.04 -23.75 -21.25
N GLU A 203 -3.91 -23.65 -22.57
CA GLU A 203 -3.11 -22.67 -23.28
C GLU A 203 -3.45 -21.25 -22.82
N ALA A 204 -2.43 -20.46 -22.46
CA ALA A 204 -2.59 -19.07 -22.06
C ALA A 204 -3.05 -18.23 -23.26
N PRO A 205 -4.15 -17.46 -23.17
CA PRO A 205 -4.50 -16.53 -24.23
C PRO A 205 -3.50 -15.38 -24.25
N MET A 206 -2.96 -15.11 -25.45
CA MET A 206 -2.14 -13.93 -25.74
C MET A 206 -2.93 -12.65 -25.43
N PRO A 207 -2.30 -11.61 -24.84
CA PRO A 207 -2.98 -10.35 -24.59
C PRO A 207 -3.31 -9.65 -25.92
N THR A 208 -4.60 -9.48 -26.19
CA THR A 208 -5.09 -8.60 -27.25
C THR A 208 -4.78 -7.15 -26.88
N MET A 209 -4.02 -6.46 -27.74
CA MET A 209 -3.80 -5.02 -27.70
C MET A 209 -5.14 -4.31 -27.91
N GLY A 210 -5.85 -4.04 -26.82
CA GLY A 210 -7.05 -3.21 -26.82
C GLY A 210 -6.67 -1.76 -27.10
N THR A 211 -7.16 -1.24 -28.22
CA THR A 211 -7.15 0.18 -28.55
C THR A 211 -7.81 0.98 -27.42
N ALA A 212 -7.06 1.91 -26.84
CA ALA A 212 -7.53 2.81 -25.80
C ALA A 212 -8.66 3.69 -26.34
N GLU A 213 -9.86 3.52 -25.80
CA GLU A 213 -10.93 4.51 -25.93
C GLU A 213 -10.51 5.78 -25.16
N PRO A 214 -10.75 6.98 -25.73
CA PRO A 214 -10.40 8.22 -25.06
C PRO A 214 -11.29 8.44 -23.83
N VAL A 215 -10.66 8.52 -22.66
CA VAL A 215 -11.28 8.93 -21.40
C VAL A 215 -11.83 10.35 -21.55
N VAL A 216 -13.15 10.47 -21.67
CA VAL A 216 -13.86 11.77 -21.63
C VAL A 216 -13.83 12.28 -20.20
N LYS A 217 -13.07 13.34 -19.96
CA LYS A 217 -13.03 14.05 -18.66
C LYS A 217 -14.39 14.70 -18.39
N PRO A 218 -14.92 14.65 -17.16
CA PRO A 218 -16.15 15.35 -16.82
C PRO A 218 -15.96 16.87 -16.96
N VAL A 219 -16.88 17.51 -17.68
CA VAL A 219 -16.91 18.96 -17.91
C VAL A 219 -17.28 19.67 -16.60
N PRO A 220 -16.54 20.70 -16.15
CA PRO A 220 -16.88 21.46 -14.94
C PRO A 220 -18.16 22.30 -15.14
N PRO A 221 -18.95 22.52 -14.07
CA PRO A 221 -20.17 23.32 -14.16
C PRO A 221 -19.88 24.79 -14.49
N PRO A 222 -20.80 25.49 -15.18
CA PRO A 222 -20.58 26.85 -15.65
C PRO A 222 -20.40 27.85 -14.50
N VAL A 223 -19.40 28.72 -14.65
CA VAL A 223 -19.08 29.81 -13.73
C VAL A 223 -20.18 30.89 -13.82
N PRO A 224 -20.74 31.38 -12.70
CA PRO A 224 -21.73 32.45 -12.72
C PRO A 224 -21.10 33.79 -13.18
N PRO A 225 -21.87 34.66 -13.87
CA PRO A 225 -21.35 35.90 -14.39
C PRO A 225 -20.92 36.85 -13.26
N THR A 226 -19.69 37.37 -13.38
CA THR A 226 -19.16 38.42 -12.51
C THR A 226 -20.00 39.68 -12.65
N ALA A 227 -20.54 40.19 -11.53
CA ALA A 227 -21.25 41.46 -11.48
C ALA A 227 -20.32 42.60 -11.95
N ARG A 228 -20.80 43.41 -12.90
CA ARG A 228 -20.10 44.62 -13.38
C ARG A 228 -20.00 45.66 -12.26
N PRO A 229 -18.88 46.40 -12.16
CA PRO A 229 -18.77 47.51 -11.21
C PRO A 229 -19.75 48.63 -11.59
N ILE A 230 -20.51 49.08 -10.59
CA ILE A 230 -21.45 50.19 -10.69
C ILE A 230 -20.61 51.48 -10.64
N HIS A 231 -20.45 52.17 -11.77
CA HIS A 231 -19.88 53.51 -11.78
C HIS A 231 -20.86 54.48 -11.13
N SER A 232 -20.56 54.94 -9.92
CA SER A 232 -21.28 56.07 -9.32
C SER A 232 -20.87 57.36 -10.04
N THR A 233 -21.76 57.89 -10.86
CA THR A 233 -21.70 59.28 -11.32
C THR A 233 -21.95 60.20 -10.13
N GLY A 234 -20.92 60.90 -9.67
CA GLY A 234 -21.04 61.99 -8.70
C GLY A 234 -20.94 63.34 -9.40
N SER A 235 -22.08 64.01 -9.54
CA SER A 235 -22.14 65.46 -9.81
C SER A 235 -21.87 66.25 -8.52
N ARG A 236 -20.85 67.10 -8.53
CA ARG A 236 -20.91 68.54 -8.22
C ARG A 236 -19.55 69.20 -8.39
#